data_AF-A0A7J7HKK6-F1
#
_entry.id   AF-A0A7J7HKK6-F1
#
_cell.length_a   1.000
_cell.length_b   1.000
_cell.length_c   1.000
_cell.angle_alpha   90.00
_cell.angle_beta   90.00
_cell.angle_gamma   90.00
#
_symmetry.space_group_name_H-M   'P 1'
#
loop_
_entity.id
_entity.type
_entity.pdbx_description
1 polymer ?
#
loop_
_entity_poly.entity_id
_entity_poly.type
_entity_poly.pdbx_seq_one_letter_code
_entity_poly.pdbx_strand_id
1 'polypeptide(L)'
;MAEDEVLIEVDAVQAVYGDDCVVLETYPPHLHVHIKPRTADVSSQQFVEAVLTIRAGPQYPNEPPNINIIESKGLDEQRQKHLITGIRDKACELSSCLMLVALCEV
;
A
#
# COMPACT_ATOMS: atom_id res chain seq x y z
N MET A 1 -18.75 -4.76 -4.52
CA MET A 1 -18.26 -4.01 -5.69
C MET A 1 -18.04 -4.96 -6.83
N ALA A 2 -18.08 -4.44 -8.06
CA ALA A 2 -17.80 -5.25 -9.25
C ALA A 2 -16.28 -5.46 -9.39
N GLU A 3 -15.87 -6.61 -9.93
CA GLU A 3 -14.47 -6.93 -10.24
C GLU A 3 -13.80 -5.84 -11.08
N ASP A 4 -14.52 -5.30 -12.08
CA ASP A 4 -14.05 -4.22 -12.94
C ASP A 4 -13.62 -2.97 -12.15
N GLU A 5 -14.33 -2.61 -11.08
CA GLU A 5 -14.00 -1.44 -10.26
C GLU A 5 -12.67 -1.66 -9.50
N VAL A 6 -12.40 -2.89 -9.07
CA VAL A 6 -11.16 -3.27 -8.40
C VAL A 6 -9.99 -3.27 -9.39
N LEU A 7 -10.20 -3.76 -10.61
CA LEU A 7 -9.17 -3.72 -11.66
C LEU A 7 -8.80 -2.28 -12.03
N ILE A 8 -9.79 -1.39 -12.16
CA ILE A 8 -9.56 0.04 -12.40
C ILE A 8 -8.74 0.67 -11.26
N GLU A 9 -8.97 0.27 -10.01
CA GLU A 9 -8.18 0.74 -8.89
C GLU A 9 -6.73 0.25 -8.94
N VAL A 10 -6.51 -1.03 -9.28
CA VAL A 10 -5.16 -1.58 -9.47
C VAL A 10 -4.40 -0.80 -10.55
N ASP A 11 -5.05 -0.53 -11.68
CA ASP A 11 -4.47 0.28 -12.75
C ASP A 11 -4.15 1.70 -12.25
N ALA A 12 -5.00 2.29 -11.41
CA ALA A 12 -4.76 3.60 -10.83
C ALA A 12 -3.53 3.61 -9.90
N VAL A 13 -3.36 2.60 -9.04
CA VAL A 13 -2.17 2.48 -8.19
C VAL A 13 -0.91 2.34 -9.05
N GLN A 14 -0.94 1.47 -10.05
CA GLN A 14 0.20 1.25 -10.94
C GLN A 14 0.55 2.53 -11.73
N ALA A 15 -0.45 3.29 -12.18
CA ALA A 15 -0.23 4.55 -12.87
C ALA A 15 0.37 5.64 -11.97
N VAL A 16 0.02 5.66 -10.68
CA VAL A 16 0.51 6.65 -9.70
C VAL A 16 1.94 6.35 -9.26
N TYR A 17 2.23 5.10 -8.94
CA TYR A 17 3.53 4.71 -8.38
C TYR A 17 4.52 4.19 -9.42
N GLY A 18 4.07 3.83 -10.63
CA GLY A 18 4.94 3.38 -11.71
C GLY A 18 5.85 2.24 -11.29
N ASP A 19 7.16 2.43 -11.44
CA ASP A 19 8.18 1.44 -11.07
C ASP A 19 8.24 1.14 -9.56
N ASP A 20 7.70 2.03 -8.72
CA ASP A 20 7.58 1.80 -7.28
C ASP A 20 6.37 0.88 -6.94
N CYS A 21 5.59 0.41 -7.91
CA CYS A 21 4.50 -0.56 -7.70
C CYS A 21 4.68 -1.82 -8.57
N VAL A 22 4.66 -2.98 -7.91
CA VAL A 22 4.68 -4.29 -8.54
C VAL A 22 3.36 -5.01 -8.28
N VAL A 23 2.58 -5.21 -9.33
CA VAL A 23 1.34 -6.00 -9.29
C VAL A 23 1.69 -7.48 -9.39
N LEU A 24 1.37 -8.26 -8.36
CA LEU A 24 1.58 -9.71 -8.33
C LEU A 24 0.33 -10.47 -8.78
N GLU A 25 -0.84 -9.96 -8.37
CA GLU A 25 -2.15 -10.48 -8.76
C GLU A 25 -3.13 -9.30 -8.85
N THR A 26 -3.99 -9.29 -9.87
CA THR A 26 -4.94 -8.19 -10.11
C THR A 26 -6.28 -8.42 -9.42
N TYR A 27 -6.70 -9.67 -9.24
CA TYR A 27 -7.95 -10.00 -8.55
C TYR A 27 -7.93 -11.40 -7.88
N PRO A 28 -8.12 -11.49 -6.55
CA PRO A 28 -8.10 -10.37 -5.61
C PRO A 28 -6.72 -9.71 -5.57
N PRO A 29 -6.63 -8.37 -5.43
CA PRO A 29 -5.38 -7.66 -5.67
C PRO A 29 -4.28 -8.02 -4.66
N HIS A 30 -3.09 -8.32 -5.19
CA HIS A 30 -1.86 -8.48 -4.42
C HIS A 30 -0.77 -7.61 -5.04
N LEU A 31 -0.31 -6.62 -4.28
CA LEU A 31 0.61 -5.58 -4.73
C LEU A 31 1.79 -5.46 -3.77
N HIS A 32 2.97 -5.18 -4.31
CA HIS A 32 4.07 -4.59 -3.55
C HIS A 32 4.21 -3.13 -3.94
N VAL A 33 4.28 -2.25 -2.94
CA VAL A 33 4.43 -0.80 -3.17
C VAL A 33 5.61 -0.28 -2.35
N HIS A 34 6.56 0.32 -3.04
CA HIS A 34 7.71 0.98 -2.46
C HIS A 34 7.37 2.41 -2.09
N ILE A 35 7.38 2.70 -0.79
CA ILE A 35 7.06 4.01 -0.23
C ILE A 35 8.31 4.68 0.32
N LYS A 36 8.43 5.99 0.02
CA LYS A 36 9.51 6.87 0.47
C LYS A 36 8.91 8.20 0.93
N PRO A 37 9.35 8.77 2.06
CA PRO A 37 8.88 10.08 2.50
C PRO A 37 9.16 11.14 1.43
N ARG A 38 8.21 12.04 1.20
CA ARG A 38 8.36 13.19 0.28
C ARG A 38 9.29 14.30 0.80
N THR A 39 10.10 14.01 1.83
CA THR A 39 10.82 15.04 2.61
C THR A 39 12.14 15.50 1.99
N ALA A 40 12.63 14.86 0.93
CA ALA A 40 13.77 15.37 0.17
C ALA A 40 13.73 14.87 -1.28
N ASP A 41 13.61 15.80 -2.23
CA ASP A 41 13.75 15.56 -3.68
C ASP A 41 15.19 15.20 -4.09
N VAL A 42 16.11 15.13 -3.11
CA VAL A 42 17.51 14.74 -3.33
C VAL A 42 17.65 13.29 -2.90
N SER A 43 17.85 12.40 -3.88
CA SER A 43 18.02 10.95 -3.66
C SER A 43 19.10 10.59 -2.63
N SER A 44 20.11 11.43 -2.46
CA SER A 44 21.17 11.25 -1.44
C SER A 44 20.72 11.54 -0.01
N GLN A 45 19.54 12.12 0.19
CA GLN A 45 18.97 12.45 1.50
C GLN A 45 17.79 11.56 1.88
N GLN A 46 17.41 10.60 1.02
CA GLN A 46 16.39 9.59 1.34
C GLN A 46 17.04 8.42 2.09
N PHE A 47 16.96 8.47 3.41
CA PHE A 47 17.47 7.44 4.30
C PHE A 47 16.39 6.49 4.82
N VAL A 48 15.12 6.81 4.56
CA VAL A 48 13.95 6.09 5.06
C VAL A 48 13.11 5.64 3.88
N GLU A 49 12.84 4.34 3.80
CA GLU A 49 12.02 3.72 2.76
C GLU A 49 11.44 2.39 3.29
N ALA A 50 10.32 1.97 2.73
CA ALA A 50 9.70 0.69 3.05
C ALA A 50 9.00 0.10 1.83
N VAL A 51 9.01 -1.22 1.72
CA VAL A 51 8.20 -1.94 0.74
C VAL A 51 7.02 -2.57 1.49
N LEU A 52 5.82 -2.07 1.16
CA LEU A 52 4.55 -2.60 1.66
C LEU A 52 4.12 -3.78 0.80
N THR A 53 3.60 -4.83 1.44
CA THR A 53 2.82 -5.87 0.77
C THR A 53 1.36 -5.65 1.13
N ILE A 54 0.51 -5.49 0.12
CA ILE A 54 -0.93 -5.30 0.26
C ILE A 54 -1.59 -6.52 -0.40
N ARG A 55 -2.28 -7.33 0.40
CA ARG A 55 -2.93 -8.54 -0.08
C ARG A 55 -4.41 -8.52 0.27
N ALA A 56 -5.24 -8.26 -0.73
CA ALA A 56 -6.68 -8.35 -0.61
C ALA A 56 -7.14 -9.82 -0.66
N GLY A 57 -8.26 -10.08 0.03
CA GLY A 57 -9.00 -11.33 -0.11
C GLY A 57 -10.17 -11.20 -1.08
N PRO A 58 -10.89 -12.30 -1.35
CA PRO A 58 -12.08 -12.30 -2.21
C PRO A 58 -13.23 -11.40 -1.71
N GLN A 59 -13.22 -11.03 -0.43
CA GLN A 59 -14.23 -10.15 0.17
C GLN A 59 -13.88 -8.66 0.09
N TYR A 60 -12.73 -8.33 -0.52
CA TYR A 60 -12.35 -6.95 -0.74
C TYR A 60 -13.39 -6.19 -1.58
N PRO A 61 -13.72 -4.93 -1.24
CA PRO A 61 -13.16 -4.12 -0.14
C PRO A 61 -13.97 -4.12 1.15
N ASN A 62 -14.97 -5.00 1.27
CA ASN A 62 -15.72 -5.12 2.54
C ASN A 62 -14.83 -5.68 3.64
N GLU A 63 -13.95 -6.63 3.28
CA GLU A 63 -12.82 -7.05 4.12
C GLU A 63 -11.56 -6.25 3.70
N PRO A 64 -10.92 -5.53 4.64
CA PRO A 64 -9.70 -4.79 4.33
C PRO A 64 -8.54 -5.74 3.95
N PRO A 65 -7.60 -5.30 3.12
CA PRO A 65 -6.46 -6.12 2.75
C PRO A 65 -5.52 -6.34 3.95
N ASN A 66 -4.78 -7.45 3.92
CA ASN A 66 -3.67 -7.65 4.84
C ASN A 66 -2.47 -6.81 4.40
N ILE A 67 -1.89 -6.07 5.34
CA ILE A 67 -0.81 -5.11 5.07
C ILE A 67 0.38 -5.44 5.96
N ASN A 68 1.57 -5.63 5.37
CA ASN A 68 2.83 -5.81 6.09
C ASN A 68 3.97 -5.04 5.41
N ILE A 69 5.07 -4.85 6.14
CA ILE A 69 6.35 -4.39 5.59
C ILE A 69 7.18 -5.64 5.30
N ILE A 70 7.64 -5.79 4.05
CA ILE A 70 8.55 -6.90 3.68
C ILE A 70 10.01 -6.47 3.71
N GLU A 71 10.28 -5.21 3.42
CA GLU A 71 11.61 -4.61 3.47
C GLU A 71 11.51 -3.18 3.99
N SER A 72 12.48 -2.74 4.80
CA SER A 72 12.57 -1.35 5.20
C SER A 72 14.00 -0.94 5.51
N LYS A 73 14.26 0.35 5.36
CA LYS A 73 15.53 0.99 5.68
C LYS A 73 15.24 2.28 6.44
N GLY A 74 16.06 2.55 7.46
CA GLY A 74 15.89 3.74 8.31
C GLY A 74 14.66 3.71 9.24
N LEU A 75 13.92 2.60 9.29
CA LEU A 75 12.80 2.36 10.21
C LEU A 75 13.18 1.30 11.23
N ASP A 76 13.24 1.68 12.51
CA ASP A 76 13.31 0.72 13.62
C ASP A 76 11.97 -0.03 13.80
N GLU A 77 11.98 -1.10 14.60
CA GLU A 77 10.79 -1.93 14.82
C GLU A 77 9.60 -1.16 15.38
N GLN A 78 9.83 -0.15 16.22
CA GLN A 78 8.75 0.64 16.82
C GLN A 78 8.07 1.50 15.76
N ARG A 79 8.86 2.13 14.87
CA ARG A 79 8.35 2.92 13.74
C ARG A 79 7.66 2.05 12.71
N GLN A 80 8.21 0.87 12.40
CA GLN A 80 7.56 -0.10 11.50
C GLN A 80 6.18 -0.51 12.05
N LYS A 81 6.09 -0.84 13.34
CA LYS A 81 4.81 -1.16 14.00
C LYS A 81 3.84 0.02 13.94
N HIS A 82 4.30 1.23 14.24
CA HIS A 82 3.45 2.42 14.19
C HIS A 82 2.90 2.69 12.79
N LEU A 83 3.75 2.59 11.76
CA LEU A 83 3.35 2.74 10.36
C LEU A 83 2.31 1.68 9.96
N ILE A 84 2.58 0.40 10.23
CA ILE A 84 1.65 -0.68 9.90
C ILE A 84 0.33 -0.56 10.64
N THR A 85 0.34 -0.18 11.93
CA THR A 85 -0.88 0.08 12.68
C THR A 85 -1.68 1.22 12.05
N GLY A 86 -1.05 2.35 11.73
CA GLY A 86 -1.75 3.49 11.10
C GLY A 86 -2.38 3.14 9.75
N ILE A 87 -1.67 2.41 8.89
CA ILE A 87 -2.20 1.99 7.59
C ILE A 87 -3.36 0.99 7.78
N ARG A 88 -3.26 0.05 8.71
CA ARG A 88 -4.34 -0.92 8.99
C ARG A 88 -5.56 -0.26 9.59
N ASP A 89 -5.38 0.67 10.51
CA ASP A 89 -6.47 1.47 11.07
C ASP A 89 -7.17 2.24 9.94
N LYS A 90 -6.40 2.81 9.00
CA LYS A 90 -6.95 3.47 7.82
C LYS A 90 -7.73 2.52 6.90
N ALA A 91 -7.23 1.30 6.69
CA ALA A 91 -7.93 0.28 5.93
C ALA A 91 -9.28 -0.08 6.57
N CYS A 92 -9.30 -0.21 7.90
CA CYS A 92 -10.53 -0.45 8.65
C CYS A 92 -11.52 0.70 8.48
N GLU A 93 -11.07 1.96 8.60
CA GLU A 93 -11.92 3.16 8.38
C GLU A 93 -12.54 3.21 6.98
N LEU A 94 -11.79 2.75 5.97
CA LEU A 94 -12.21 2.76 4.56
C LEU A 94 -12.94 1.49 4.14
N SER A 95 -13.21 0.55 5.04
CA SER A 95 -13.91 -0.70 4.71
C SER A 95 -15.22 -0.41 3.97
N SER A 96 -15.52 -1.19 2.94
CA SER A 96 -16.61 -0.97 1.97
C SER A 96 -16.34 0.12 0.92
N CYS A 97 -15.13 0.67 0.85
CA CYS A 97 -14.65 1.55 -0.22
C CYS A 97 -13.34 1.01 -0.82
N LEU A 98 -13.14 1.26 -2.12
CA LEU A 98 -11.83 1.10 -2.76
C LEU A 98 -10.80 1.97 -2.01
N MET A 99 -9.67 1.39 -1.64
CA MET A 99 -8.71 2.00 -0.70
C MET A 99 -7.23 1.81 -1.05
N LEU A 100 -6.87 1.04 -2.07
CA LEU A 100 -5.47 0.70 -2.38
C LEU A 100 -4.61 1.95 -2.59
N VAL A 101 -5.10 2.96 -3.30
CA VAL A 101 -4.40 4.24 -3.49
C VAL A 101 -4.25 4.98 -2.16
N ALA A 102 -5.33 5.06 -1.38
CA ALA A 102 -5.35 5.79 -0.11
C ALA A 102 -4.40 5.18 0.93
N LEU A 103 -4.23 3.86 0.93
CA LEU A 103 -3.32 3.16 1.84
C LEU A 103 -1.84 3.44 1.57
N CYS A 104 -1.50 3.92 0.37
CA CYS A 104 -0.14 4.25 -0.02
C CYS A 104 0.24 5.72 0.29
N GLU A 105 -0.71 6.53 0.75
CA GLU A 105 -0.56 7.97 1.03
C GLU A 105 -0.57 8.32 2.54
N VAL A 106 -0.39 7.33 3.43
CA VAL A 106 -0.46 7.47 4.89
C VAL A 106 0.85 7.96 5.50
#